data_AF-A0A4S3J9J1-F1
#
_entry.id   AF-A0A4S3J9J1-F1
#
_cell.length_a   1.000
_cell.length_b   1.000
_cell.length_c   1.000
_cell.angle_alpha   90.00
_cell.angle_beta   90.00
_cell.angle_gamma   90.00
#
_symmetry.space_group_name_H-M   'P 1'
#
loop_
_entity.id
_entity.type
_entity.pdbx_description
1 polymer ?
#
loop_
_entity_poly.entity_id
_entity_poly.type
_entity_poly.pdbx_seq_one_letter_code
_entity_poly.pdbx_strand_id
1 'polypeptide(L)' 'MRPLTYEGAHAIVLCFAVNDRTALDRIKENWIREIQYFCNKTPIILVGCKTDLREKHSEDHVSPEEVSNQCAETDRR' A
#
# COMPACT_ATOMS: atom_id res chain seq x y z
N MET A 1 9.68 14.93 -7.49
CA MET A 1 10.31 15.10 -6.17
C MET A 1 10.04 13.90 -5.24
N ARG A 2 10.08 12.67 -5.76
CA ARG A 2 9.90 11.41 -4.99
C ARG A 2 11.11 10.47 -5.13
N PRO A 3 11.74 10.32 -6.33
CA PRO A 3 12.90 9.45 -6.49
C PRO A 3 14.09 9.79 -5.57
N LEU A 4 14.34 11.08 -5.35
CA LEU A 4 15.42 11.56 -4.46
C LEU A 4 15.14 11.27 -2.96
N THR A 5 13.90 11.02 -2.58
CA THR A 5 13.50 10.75 -1.18
C THR A 5 13.61 9.26 -0.85
N TYR A 6 13.67 8.39 -1.86
CA TYR A 6 13.83 6.94 -1.64
C TYR A 6 15.29 6.53 -1.41
N GLU A 7 16.25 7.37 -1.83
CA GLU A 7 17.67 7.09 -1.68
C GLU A 7 18.05 7.00 -0.19
N GLY A 8 18.49 5.81 0.25
CA GLY A 8 18.87 5.54 1.64
C GLY A 8 17.70 5.23 2.59
N ALA A 9 16.48 5.03 2.08
CA ALA A 9 15.36 4.59 2.91
C ALA A 9 15.58 3.16 3.44
N HIS A 10 15.37 2.95 4.74
CA HIS A 10 15.44 1.63 5.38
C HIS A 10 14.09 0.93 5.48
N ALA A 11 13.00 1.68 5.36
CA ALA A 11 11.64 1.18 5.31
C ALA A 11 10.76 2.19 4.57
N ILE A 12 9.74 1.71 3.88
CA ILE A 12 8.77 2.54 3.18
C ILE A 12 7.37 2.24 3.71
N VAL A 13 6.65 3.27 4.13
CA VAL A 13 5.28 3.14 4.66
C VAL A 13 4.31 3.69 3.62
N LEU A 14 3.43 2.83 3.13
CA LEU A 14 2.35 3.17 2.20
C LEU A 14 1.04 3.23 2.97
N CYS A 15 0.46 4.41 3.05
CA CYS A 15 -0.80 4.63 3.76
C CYS A 15 -1.96 4.78 2.76
N PHE A 16 -3.07 4.10 3.01
CA PHE A 16 -4.33 4.31 2.30
C PHE A 16 -5.46 4.49 3.31
N ALA A 17 -6.57 5.11 2.91
CA ALA A 17 -7.75 5.18 3.76
C ALA A 17 -8.64 3.97 3.51
N VAL A 18 -9.09 3.28 4.57
CA VAL A 18 -9.89 2.05 4.40
C VAL A 18 -11.25 2.30 3.76
N ASN A 19 -11.72 3.55 3.71
CA ASN A 19 -12.96 3.95 3.08
C ASN A 19 -12.81 4.33 1.59
N ASP A 20 -11.60 4.18 1.03
CA ASP A 20 -11.30 4.46 -0.38
C ASP A 20 -10.55 3.27 -0.98
N ARG A 21 -11.32 2.34 -1.57
CA ARG A 21 -10.78 1.17 -2.28
C ARG A 21 -9.89 1.54 -3.46
N THR A 22 -10.21 2.62 -4.18
CA THR A 22 -9.43 3.06 -5.35
C THR A 22 -8.02 3.52 -4.93
N ALA A 23 -7.85 4.04 -3.71
CA ALA A 23 -6.52 4.36 -3.19
C ALA A 23 -5.61 3.12 -3.10
N LEU A 24 -6.15 1.97 -2.70
CA LEU A 24 -5.39 0.72 -2.62
C LEU A 24 -4.92 0.24 -4.00
N ASP A 25 -5.80 0.30 -5.01
CA ASP A 25 -5.49 -0.05 -6.39
C ASP A 25 -4.38 0.85 -6.97
N ARG A 26 -4.48 2.17 -6.72
CA ARG A 26 -3.46 3.14 -7.14
C ARG A 26 -2.10 2.84 -6.51
N ILE A 27 -2.07 2.43 -5.24
CA ILE A 27 -0.85 2.02 -4.54
C ILE A 27 -0.22 0.81 -5.24
N LYS A 28 -1.03 -0.19 -5.59
CA LYS A 28 -0.58 -1.40 -6.30
C LYS A 28 0.07 -1.09 -7.64
N GLU A 29 -0.62 -0.29 -8.45
CA GLU A 29 -0.20 -0.07 -9.83
C GLU A 29 0.99 0.89 -9.96
N ASN A 30 1.00 1.96 -9.15
CA ASN A 30 1.94 3.06 -9.35
C ASN A 30 3.06 3.06 -8.29
N TRP A 31 2.70 2.97 -7.02
CA TRP A 31 3.63 3.25 -5.93
C TRP A 31 4.53 2.06 -5.64
N ILE A 32 3.95 0.85 -5.53
CA ILE A 32 4.74 -0.37 -5.31
C ILE A 32 5.73 -0.59 -6.46
N ARG A 33 5.31 -0.39 -7.71
CA ARG A 33 6.20 -0.53 -8.88
C ARG A 33 7.32 0.51 -8.90
N GLU A 34 6.99 1.78 -8.59
CA GLU A 34 7.97 2.86 -8.48
C GLU A 34 9.01 2.53 -7.39
N ILE A 35 8.55 2.11 -6.21
CA ILE A 35 9.41 1.75 -5.08
C ILE A 35 10.27 0.53 -5.40
N GLN A 36 9.72 -0.51 -6.01
CA GLN A 36 10.49 -1.68 -6.42
C GLN A 36 11.57 -1.32 -7.46
N TYR A 37 11.31 -0.35 -8.33
CA TYR A 37 12.28 0.13 -9.31
C TYR A 37 13.45 0.89 -8.65
N PHE A 38 13.17 1.78 -7.69
CA PHE A 38 14.21 2.58 -7.04
C PHE A 38 14.89 1.87 -5.85
N CYS A 39 14.16 1.02 -5.12
CA CYS A 39 14.55 0.50 -3.81
C CYS A 39 14.08 -0.95 -3.59
N ASN A 40 14.54 -1.88 -4.44
CA ASN A 40 14.13 -3.30 -4.40
C ASN A 40 14.42 -4.07 -3.10
N LYS A 41 15.29 -3.55 -2.23
CA LYS A 41 15.67 -4.19 -0.95
C LYS A 41 14.98 -3.58 0.26
N THR A 42 14.22 -2.50 0.06
CA THR A 42 13.63 -1.76 1.19
C THR A 42 12.28 -2.38 1.55
N PRO A 43 12.06 -2.81 2.81
CA PRO A 43 10.79 -3.36 3.22
C PRO A 43 9.67 -2.33 3.07
N ILE A 44 8.53 -2.79 2.55
CA ILE A 44 7.32 -1.99 2.35
C ILE A 44 6.29 -2.38 3.40
N ILE A 45 5.77 -1.41 4.13
CA ILE A 45 4.73 -1.57 5.13
C ILE A 45 3.46 -0.91 4.60
N LEU A 46 2.40 -1.67 4.43
CA LEU A 46 1.10 -1.18 3.99
C LEU A 46 0.20 -0.89 5.20
N VAL A 47 -0.33 0.33 5.31
CA VAL A 47 -1.10 0.80 6.47
C VAL A 47 -2.48 1.28 6.03
N GLY A 48 -3.52 0.63 6.54
CA GLY A 48 -4.91 1.07 6.42
C GLY A 48 -5.25 2.11 7.49
N CYS A 49 -5.40 3.36 7.10
CA CYS A 49 -5.81 4.49 7.93
C CYS A 49 -7.33 4.68 7.91
N LYS A 50 -7.85 5.54 8.81
CA LYS A 50 -9.29 5.87 8.94
C LYS A 50 -10.18 4.66 9.21
N THR A 51 -9.70 3.72 10.02
CA THR A 51 -10.41 2.47 10.37
C THR A 51 -11.75 2.70 11.06
N ASP A 52 -11.94 3.88 11.65
CA ASP A 52 -13.19 4.37 12.23
C ASP A 52 -14.31 4.50 11.19
N LEU A 53 -13.98 4.79 9.92
CA LEU A 53 -14.96 4.91 8.84
C LEU A 53 -15.41 3.55 8.28
N ARG A 54 -14.88 2.43 8.77
CA ARG A 54 -15.18 1.11 8.22
C ARG A 54 -16.56 0.61 8.63
N GLU A 55 -17.51 0.75 7.72
CA GLU A 55 -18.84 0.13 7.77
C GLU A 55 -18.82 -1.31 7.23
N LYS A 56 -19.57 -2.22 7.86
CA LYS A 56 -19.57 -3.67 7.57
C LYS A 56 -20.18 -4.06 6.21
N HIS A 57 -20.91 -3.15 5.56
CA HIS A 57 -21.68 -3.41 4.33
C HIS A 57 -21.37 -2.44 3.19
N SER A 58 -20.28 -1.68 3.28
CA SER A 58 -19.87 -0.77 2.21
C SER A 58 -18.93 -1.48 1.24
N GLU A 59 -19.28 -1.47 -0.04
CA GLU A 59 -18.46 -2.04 -1.13
C GLU A 59 -17.20 -1.22 -1.40
N ASP A 60 -17.19 0.04 -0.98
CA ASP A 60 -16.05 0.95 -1.14
C ASP A 60 -14.99 0.76 -0.05
N HIS A 61 -15.25 -0.11 0.93
CA HIS A 61 -14.37 -0.32 2.07
C HIS A 61 -13.44 -1.51 1.86
N VAL A 62 -12.15 -1.26 2.10
CA VAL A 62 -11.12 -2.28 1.96
C VAL A 62 -11.19 -3.28 3.11
N SER A 63 -11.29 -4.56 2.76
CA SER A 63 -11.25 -5.65 3.73
C SER A 63 -9.82 -6.01 4.15
N PRO A 64 -9.58 -6.49 5.38
CA PRO A 64 -8.25 -6.95 5.81
C PRO A 64 -7.69 -8.10 4.94
N GLU A 65 -8.57 -8.93 4.39
CA GLU A 65 -8.19 -10.05 3.52
C GLU A 65 -7.61 -9.56 2.20
N GLU A 66 -8.20 -8.53 1.61
CA GLU A 66 -7.72 -7.90 0.38
C GLU A 66 -6.32 -7.29 0.57
N VAL A 67 -6.08 -6.64 1.72
CA VAL A 67 -4.76 -6.14 2.11
C VAL A 67 -3.75 -7.28 2.25
N SER A 68 -4.15 -8.37 2.93
CA SER A 68 -3.28 -9.54 3.13
C SER A 68 -2.90 -10.22 1.81
N ASN A 69 -3.87 -10.39 0.90
CA ASN A 69 -3.64 -10.93 -0.43
C ASN A 69 -2.66 -10.06 -1.22
N GLN A 70 -2.81 -8.74 -1.13
CA GLN A 70 -1.91 -7.81 -1.81
C GLN A 70 -0.49 -7.82 -1.25
N CYS A 71 -0.32 -7.92 0.07
CA CYS A 71 0.98 -8.11 0.68
C CYS A 71 1.63 -9.43 0.20
N ALA A 72 0.88 -10.53 0.17
CA ALA A 72 1.37 -11.82 -0.31
C ALA A 72 1.74 -11.84 -1.80
N GLU A 73 1.01 -11.10 -2.64
CA GLU A 73 1.36 -10.92 -4.06
C GLU A 73 2.66 -10.13 -4.25
N THR A 74 2.91 -9.15 -3.38
CA THR A 74 4.08 -8.27 -3.46
C THR A 74 5.35 -8.95 -2.93
N ASP A 75 5.22 -9.81 -1.92
CA ASP A 75 6.32 -10.53 -1.26
C ASP A 75 6.84 -11.73 -2.07
N ARG A 76 6.05 -12.27 -3.00
CA ARG A 76 6.42 -13.42 -3.84
C ARG A 76 7.42 -13.11 -4.97
N ARG A 77 8.06 -11.94 -5.00
CA ARG A 77 8.90 -11.49 -6.13
C ARG A 77 10.36 -11.27 -5.76
#